data_AF-A0A9E0XZB5-F1
#
_entry.id   AF-A0A9E0XZB5-F1
#
_cell.length_a   1.000
_cell.length_b   1.000
_cell.length_c   1.000
_cell.angle_alpha   90.00
_cell.angle_beta   90.00
_cell.angle_gamma   90.00
#
_symmetry.space_group_name_H-M   'P 1'
#
loop_
_entity.id
_entity.type
_entity.pdbx_description
1 polymer ?
#
loop_
_entity_poly.entity_id
_entity_poly.type
_entity_poly.pdbx_seq_one_letter_code
_entity_poly.pdbx_strand_id
1 'polypeptide(L)'
;MKEKAPFMRAFMKNYIFEQIKVPLSIESIEKKESYEKIIEFCLNTRRRIRNEHLESGKKYFSDNYALFRELLLVKKDVIQLQQLVYKAEGVGQKIGSFILVVFIHYILQDNEMSKQLNVPLDTHVIRIFEEAFNEKPPNVGYKIDAKEYRDFQGKLKENSADGNTIYFDYFWFIGKVFHTKINPGRNNKGYRLCSMCWIKDVCQSNDKWE
;
A
#
# COMPACT_ATOMS: atom_id res chain seq x y z
N MET A 1 -12.53 8.45 10.66
CA MET A 1 -12.08 7.55 9.58
C MET A 1 -13.03 6.38 9.30
N LYS A 2 -13.76 5.83 10.30
CA LYS A 2 -14.70 4.70 10.12
C LYS A 2 -15.66 4.84 8.95
N GLU A 3 -16.26 6.02 8.77
CA GLU A 3 -17.22 6.27 7.69
C GLU A 3 -16.57 6.36 6.30
N LYS A 4 -15.26 6.68 6.23
CA LYS A 4 -14.54 6.83 4.97
C LYS A 4 -13.98 5.50 4.44
N ALA A 5 -13.77 4.49 5.28
CA ALA A 5 -13.14 3.22 4.86
C ALA A 5 -13.99 2.42 3.84
N PRO A 6 -15.32 2.23 4.02
CA PRO A 6 -16.16 1.61 3.00
C PRO A 6 -16.17 2.40 1.69
N PHE A 7 -16.23 3.74 1.79
CA PHE A 7 -16.18 4.63 0.63
C PHE A 7 -14.85 4.50 -0.13
N MET A 8 -13.71 4.52 0.57
CA MET A 8 -12.39 4.39 -0.05
C MET A 8 -12.20 3.03 -0.72
N ARG A 9 -12.65 1.95 -0.08
CA ARG A 9 -12.65 0.62 -0.71
C ARG A 9 -13.48 0.58 -1.98
N ALA A 10 -14.71 1.12 -1.95
CA ALA A 10 -15.57 1.19 -3.13
C ALA A 10 -14.96 2.05 -4.23
N PHE A 11 -14.38 3.19 -3.87
CA PHE A 11 -13.69 4.07 -4.79
C PHE A 11 -12.51 3.37 -5.46
N MET A 12 -11.63 2.72 -4.70
CA MET A 12 -10.45 2.03 -5.22
C MET A 12 -10.82 0.83 -6.09
N LYS A 13 -11.89 0.11 -5.71
CA LYS A 13 -12.47 -0.95 -6.55
C LYS A 13 -12.83 -0.42 -7.94
N ASN A 14 -13.60 0.66 -8.01
CA ASN A 14 -14.08 1.21 -9.27
C ASN A 14 -12.98 1.93 -10.08
N TYR A 15 -12.09 2.65 -9.39
CA TYR A 15 -11.08 3.50 -10.01
C TYR A 15 -9.84 2.72 -10.48
N ILE A 16 -9.46 1.66 -9.78
CA ILE A 16 -8.29 0.84 -10.10
C ILE A 16 -8.70 -0.55 -10.54
N PHE A 17 -9.26 -1.34 -9.62
CA PHE A 17 -9.34 -2.79 -9.79
C PHE A 17 -10.28 -3.25 -10.92
N GLU A 18 -11.41 -2.56 -11.10
CA GLU A 18 -12.32 -2.82 -12.22
C GLU A 18 -11.71 -2.43 -13.57
N GLN A 19 -10.95 -1.34 -13.62
CA GLN A 19 -10.29 -0.88 -14.86
C GLN A 19 -9.24 -1.87 -15.34
N ILE A 20 -8.50 -2.46 -14.40
CA ILE A 20 -7.43 -3.44 -14.70
C ILE A 20 -7.93 -4.89 -14.73
N LYS A 21 -9.23 -5.13 -14.49
CA LYS A 21 -9.87 -6.45 -14.48
C LYS A 21 -9.19 -7.47 -13.56
N VAL A 22 -8.68 -7.02 -12.41
CA VAL A 22 -8.12 -7.92 -11.39
C VAL A 22 -9.28 -8.50 -10.57
N PRO A 23 -9.42 -9.83 -10.48
CA PRO A 23 -10.55 -10.43 -9.80
C PRO A 23 -10.36 -10.34 -8.28
N LEU A 24 -11.09 -9.43 -7.63
CA LEU A 24 -11.06 -9.27 -6.18
C LEU A 24 -12.12 -10.13 -5.49
N SER A 25 -11.91 -11.44 -5.46
CA SER A 25 -12.79 -12.38 -4.76
C SER A 25 -11.99 -13.51 -4.10
N ILE A 26 -12.58 -14.18 -3.12
CA ILE A 26 -11.92 -15.28 -2.40
C ILE A 26 -11.54 -16.40 -3.37
N GLU A 27 -12.37 -16.68 -4.37
CA GLU A 27 -12.10 -17.67 -5.42
C GLU A 27 -10.82 -17.35 -6.20
N SER A 28 -10.41 -16.07 -6.26
CA SER A 28 -9.14 -15.67 -6.87
C SER A 28 -7.91 -16.14 -6.09
N ILE A 29 -8.04 -16.36 -4.78
CA ILE A 29 -6.97 -16.90 -3.93
C ILE A 29 -6.90 -18.42 -4.08
N GLU A 30 -8.03 -19.07 -4.34
CA GLU A 30 -8.13 -20.53 -4.47
C GLU A 30 -7.71 -21.06 -5.84
N LYS A 31 -7.66 -20.19 -6.86
CA LYS A 31 -7.21 -20.51 -8.22
C LYS A 31 -5.84 -19.91 -8.47
N LYS A 32 -4.86 -20.77 -8.73
CA LYS A 32 -3.46 -20.38 -8.98
C LYS A 32 -3.33 -19.29 -10.04
N GLU A 33 -4.02 -19.43 -11.18
CA GLU A 33 -3.98 -18.44 -12.28
C GLU A 33 -4.47 -17.05 -11.86
N SER A 34 -5.49 -16.98 -11.00
CA SER A 34 -6.05 -15.70 -10.55
C SER A 34 -5.14 -15.04 -9.51
N TYR A 35 -4.57 -15.84 -8.61
CA TYR A 35 -3.52 -15.43 -7.69
C TYR A 35 -2.31 -14.87 -8.44
N GLU A 36 -1.84 -15.54 -9.49
CA GLU A 36 -0.70 -15.09 -10.29
C GLU A 36 -0.97 -13.74 -10.97
N LYS A 37 -2.19 -13.52 -11.49
CA LYS A 37 -2.60 -12.22 -12.04
C LYS A 37 -2.56 -11.10 -10.99
N ILE A 38 -2.99 -11.38 -9.76
CA ILE A 38 -2.94 -10.41 -8.66
C ILE A 38 -1.49 -10.08 -8.30
N ILE A 39 -0.62 -11.09 -8.21
CA ILE A 39 0.80 -10.92 -7.94
C ILE A 39 1.45 -10.10 -9.05
N GLU A 40 1.21 -10.46 -10.30
CA GLU A 40 1.74 -9.73 -11.46
C GLU A 40 1.34 -8.25 -11.43
N PHE A 41 0.05 -7.96 -11.17
CA PHE A 41 -0.41 -6.59 -10.99
C PHE A 41 0.40 -5.87 -9.91
N CYS A 42 0.54 -6.48 -8.73
CA CYS A 42 1.25 -5.86 -7.60
C CYS A 42 2.72 -5.57 -7.93
N LEU A 43 3.43 -6.53 -8.53
CA LEU A 43 4.83 -6.38 -8.93
C LEU A 43 5.01 -5.27 -9.98
N ASN A 44 4.08 -5.16 -10.93
CA ASN A 44 4.10 -4.15 -11.99
C ASN A 44 3.82 -2.72 -11.50
N THR A 45 3.35 -2.53 -10.26
CA THR A 45 3.21 -1.17 -9.67
C THR A 45 4.54 -0.49 -9.34
N ARG A 46 5.66 -1.18 -9.57
CA ARG A 46 7.01 -0.64 -9.33
C ARG A 46 7.52 0.16 -10.53
N ARG A 47 7.96 1.39 -10.26
CA ARG A 47 8.73 2.18 -11.22
C ARG A 47 10.14 1.56 -11.36
N ARG A 48 10.55 1.24 -12.60
CA ARG A 48 11.93 0.82 -12.96
C ARG A 48 12.37 -0.53 -12.38
N ILE A 49 11.53 -1.55 -12.47
CA ILE A 49 11.99 -2.94 -12.24
C ILE A 49 12.85 -3.39 -13.43
N ARG A 50 13.92 -4.14 -13.16
CA ARG A 50 14.63 -4.90 -14.21
C ARG A 50 13.77 -6.11 -14.55
N ASN A 51 13.54 -6.41 -15.83
CA ASN A 51 12.66 -7.50 -16.26
C ASN A 51 13.02 -8.83 -15.58
N GLU A 52 14.31 -9.11 -15.39
CA GLU A 52 14.79 -10.31 -14.68
C GLU A 52 14.20 -10.45 -13.27
N HIS A 53 14.18 -9.37 -12.48
CA HIS A 53 13.62 -9.40 -11.12
C HIS A 53 12.09 -9.58 -11.12
N LEU A 54 11.40 -9.09 -12.16
CA LEU A 54 9.96 -9.30 -12.31
C LEU A 54 9.65 -10.78 -12.52
N GLU A 55 10.37 -11.42 -13.43
CA GLU A 55 10.19 -12.84 -13.75
C GLU A 55 10.63 -13.74 -12.60
N SER A 56 11.74 -13.44 -11.91
CA SER A 56 12.13 -14.09 -10.66
C SER A 56 11.03 -14.01 -9.60
N GLY A 57 10.45 -12.82 -9.40
CA GLY A 57 9.37 -12.61 -8.44
C GLY A 57 8.11 -13.39 -8.79
N LYS A 58 7.67 -13.35 -10.06
CA LYS A 58 6.52 -14.13 -10.54
C LYS A 58 6.73 -15.63 -10.32
N LYS A 59 7.89 -16.15 -10.71
CA LYS A 59 8.24 -17.56 -10.51
C LYS A 59 8.23 -17.93 -9.03
N TYR A 60 8.85 -17.11 -8.19
CA TYR A 60 8.87 -17.33 -6.74
C TYR A 60 7.46 -17.48 -6.16
N PHE A 61 6.56 -16.56 -6.49
CA PHE A 61 5.19 -16.62 -5.97
C PHE A 61 4.38 -17.78 -6.55
N SER A 62 4.62 -18.16 -7.81
CA SER A 62 4.01 -19.35 -8.44
C SER A 62 4.43 -20.64 -7.73
N ASP A 63 5.73 -20.77 -7.42
CA ASP A 63 6.30 -21.94 -6.72
C ASP A 63 5.79 -22.02 -5.27
N ASN A 64 5.58 -20.87 -4.63
CA ASN A 64 5.13 -20.78 -3.23
C ASN A 64 3.60 -20.65 -3.07
N TYR A 65 2.82 -20.82 -4.15
CA TYR A 65 1.37 -20.63 -4.15
C TYR A 65 0.66 -21.42 -3.04
N ALA A 66 0.98 -22.72 -2.90
CA ALA A 66 0.32 -23.59 -1.92
C ALA A 66 0.57 -23.12 -0.48
N LEU A 67 1.81 -22.75 -0.16
CA LEU A 67 2.18 -22.23 1.15
C LEU A 67 1.55 -20.86 1.40
N PHE A 68 1.56 -19.96 0.43
CA PHE A 68 0.92 -18.66 0.54
C PHE A 68 -0.57 -18.80 0.84
N ARG A 69 -1.28 -19.64 0.09
CA ARG A 69 -2.70 -19.94 0.30
C ARG A 69 -2.97 -20.54 1.68
N GLU A 70 -2.16 -21.52 2.10
CA GLU A 70 -2.29 -22.15 3.41
C GLU A 70 -2.13 -21.13 4.55
N LEU A 71 -1.09 -20.29 4.49
CA LEU A 71 -0.84 -19.26 5.48
C LEU A 71 -1.95 -18.20 5.51
N LEU A 72 -2.51 -17.85 4.34
CA LEU A 72 -3.54 -16.83 4.19
C LEU A 72 -4.94 -17.29 4.59
N LEU A 73 -5.39 -18.44 4.09
CA LEU A 73 -6.78 -18.90 4.26
C LEU A 73 -6.98 -19.81 5.47
N VAL A 74 -5.98 -20.63 5.80
CA VAL A 74 -6.11 -21.70 6.80
C VAL A 74 -5.48 -21.29 8.13
N LYS A 75 -4.18 -21.00 8.11
CA LYS A 75 -3.42 -20.66 9.33
C LYS A 75 -3.65 -19.21 9.78
N LYS A 76 -4.03 -18.32 8.87
CA LYS A 76 -4.15 -16.87 9.09
C LYS A 76 -2.90 -16.25 9.74
N ASP A 77 -1.73 -16.75 9.37
CA ASP A 77 -0.44 -16.34 9.97
C ASP A 77 0.19 -15.19 9.18
N VAL A 78 -0.12 -13.96 9.60
CA VAL A 78 0.36 -12.74 8.93
C VAL A 78 1.89 -12.60 9.05
N ILE A 79 2.51 -13.07 10.14
CA ILE A 79 3.95 -12.95 10.35
C ILE A 79 4.70 -13.84 9.36
N GLN A 80 4.29 -15.10 9.23
CA GLN A 80 4.88 -16.00 8.24
C GLN A 80 4.57 -15.56 6.81
N LEU A 81 3.38 -15.01 6.53
CA LEU A 81 3.07 -14.41 5.23
C LEU A 81 4.00 -13.25 4.89
N GLN A 82 4.26 -12.35 5.84
CA GLN A 82 5.22 -11.26 5.65
C GLN A 82 6.60 -11.82 5.32
N GLN A 83 7.09 -12.77 6.10
CA GLN A 83 8.38 -13.41 5.84
C GLN A 83 8.44 -14.08 4.46
N LEU A 84 7.36 -14.73 4.02
CA LEU A 84 7.26 -15.35 2.70
C LEU A 84 7.31 -14.28 1.58
N VAL A 85 6.50 -13.23 1.71
CA VAL A 85 6.40 -12.17 0.69
C VAL A 85 7.71 -11.41 0.52
N TYR A 86 8.39 -11.05 1.61
CA TYR A 86 9.62 -10.25 1.55
C TYR A 86 10.87 -11.06 1.18
N LYS A 87 10.79 -12.39 1.11
CA LYS A 87 11.87 -13.24 0.55
C LYS A 87 11.94 -13.20 -0.97
N ALA A 88 10.88 -12.77 -1.64
CA ALA A 88 10.84 -12.70 -3.10
C ALA A 88 11.83 -11.63 -3.62
N GLU A 89 12.63 -12.00 -4.62
CA GLU A 89 13.54 -11.06 -5.27
C GLU A 89 12.75 -9.90 -5.89
N GLY A 90 13.27 -8.68 -5.73
CA GLY A 90 12.62 -7.48 -6.25
C GLY A 90 11.42 -6.97 -5.42
N VAL A 91 11.06 -7.64 -4.32
CA VAL A 91 10.03 -7.19 -3.38
C VAL A 91 10.65 -6.40 -2.23
N GLY A 92 10.54 -5.07 -2.30
CA GLY A 92 10.87 -4.16 -1.20
C GLY A 92 9.66 -3.85 -0.32
N GLN A 93 9.86 -3.00 0.70
CA GLN A 93 8.81 -2.67 1.69
C GLN A 93 7.47 -2.29 1.04
N LYS A 94 7.50 -1.42 0.01
CA LYS A 94 6.29 -0.93 -0.66
C LYS A 94 5.52 -2.10 -1.28
N ILE A 95 6.21 -2.92 -2.07
CA ILE A 95 5.57 -3.95 -2.88
C ILE A 95 5.07 -5.08 -1.99
N GLY A 96 5.86 -5.51 -1.00
CA GLY A 96 5.42 -6.56 -0.09
C GLY A 96 4.24 -6.15 0.79
N SER A 97 4.26 -4.91 1.31
CA SER A 97 3.10 -4.35 2.02
C SER A 97 1.89 -4.27 1.11
N PHE A 98 2.07 -3.85 -0.15
CA PHE A 98 0.97 -3.70 -1.11
C PHE A 98 0.34 -5.05 -1.49
N ILE A 99 1.13 -6.09 -1.72
CA ILE A 99 0.66 -7.46 -1.95
C ILE A 99 -0.27 -7.89 -0.81
N LEU A 100 0.19 -7.75 0.43
CA LEU A 100 -0.59 -8.16 1.60
C LEU A 100 -1.86 -7.32 1.76
N VAL A 101 -1.80 -6.01 1.51
CA VAL A 101 -2.99 -5.15 1.46
C VAL A 101 -3.99 -5.63 0.41
N VAL A 102 -3.56 -5.97 -0.81
CA VAL A 102 -4.49 -6.49 -1.83
C VAL A 102 -5.18 -7.76 -1.36
N PHE A 103 -4.43 -8.75 -0.89
CA PHE A 103 -5.01 -10.02 -0.45
C PHE A 103 -5.88 -9.90 0.81
N ILE A 104 -5.39 -9.22 1.85
CA ILE A 104 -6.07 -9.22 3.15
C ILE A 104 -7.14 -8.13 3.21
N HIS A 105 -6.83 -6.91 2.79
CA HIS A 105 -7.74 -5.77 2.94
C HIS A 105 -8.82 -5.73 1.85
N TYR A 106 -8.46 -6.02 0.59
CA TYR A 106 -9.40 -5.92 -0.53
C TYR A 106 -10.13 -7.24 -0.83
N ILE A 107 -9.42 -8.38 -0.82
CA ILE A 107 -10.00 -9.66 -1.18
C ILE A 107 -10.67 -10.33 0.02
N LEU A 108 -9.92 -10.60 1.10
CA LEU A 108 -10.48 -11.27 2.28
C LEU A 108 -11.37 -10.37 3.13
N GLN A 109 -11.07 -9.07 3.17
CA GLN A 109 -11.71 -8.10 4.06
C GLN A 109 -11.65 -8.53 5.55
N ASP A 110 -10.58 -9.23 5.94
CA ASP A 110 -10.37 -9.69 7.31
C ASP A 110 -9.80 -8.55 8.16
N ASN A 111 -10.61 -8.03 9.08
CA ASN A 111 -10.25 -6.88 9.91
C ASN A 111 -9.10 -7.20 10.88
N GLU A 112 -9.03 -8.40 11.45
CA GLU A 112 -8.01 -8.77 12.42
C GLU A 112 -6.64 -8.96 11.75
N MET A 113 -6.62 -9.59 10.58
CA MET A 113 -5.40 -9.67 9.78
C MET A 113 -4.98 -8.28 9.26
N SER A 114 -5.94 -7.42 8.92
CA SER A 114 -5.67 -6.06 8.42
C SER A 114 -4.91 -5.19 9.44
N LYS A 115 -5.17 -5.33 10.74
CA LYS A 115 -4.46 -4.60 11.82
C LYS A 115 -2.95 -4.92 11.88
N GLN A 116 -2.55 -6.05 11.34
CA GLN A 116 -1.16 -6.51 11.36
C GLN A 116 -0.36 -6.00 10.16
N LEU A 117 -1.02 -5.44 9.15
CA LEU A 117 -0.40 -4.97 7.93
C LEU A 117 0.50 -3.75 8.16
N ASN A 118 1.59 -3.68 7.41
CA ASN A 118 2.38 -2.46 7.29
C ASN A 118 1.80 -1.57 6.21
N VAL A 119 1.88 -0.26 6.39
CA VAL A 119 1.50 0.72 5.36
C VAL A 119 2.52 0.65 4.22
N PRO A 120 2.11 0.40 2.97
CA PRO A 120 2.99 0.56 1.82
C PRO A 120 3.43 2.02 1.68
N LEU A 121 4.75 2.28 1.73
CA LEU A 121 5.28 3.64 1.61
C LEU A 121 5.77 3.88 0.18
N ASP A 122 4.94 4.53 -0.63
CA ASP A 122 5.31 4.98 -1.98
C ASP A 122 5.62 6.48 -2.01
N THR A 123 5.97 7.03 -3.18
CA THR A 123 6.32 8.45 -3.29
C THR A 123 5.17 9.42 -2.98
N HIS A 124 3.92 8.97 -3.09
CA HIS A 124 2.75 9.78 -2.75
C HIS A 124 2.53 9.79 -1.24
N VAL A 125 2.53 8.59 -0.63
CA VAL A 125 2.36 8.42 0.82
C VAL A 125 3.52 9.05 1.59
N ILE A 126 4.77 8.85 1.15
CA ILE A 126 5.95 9.46 1.78
C ILE A 126 5.83 10.98 1.80
N ARG A 127 5.43 11.57 0.67
CA ARG A 127 5.26 13.03 0.57
C ARG A 127 4.19 13.57 1.52
N ILE A 128 3.11 12.82 1.74
CA ILE A 128 2.10 13.22 2.71
C ILE A 128 2.68 13.24 4.13
N PHE A 129 3.39 12.20 4.54
CA PHE A 129 4.03 12.19 5.86
C PHE A 129 5.03 13.33 6.02
N GLU A 130 5.93 13.50 5.05
CA GLU A 130 6.99 14.50 5.12
C GLU A 130 6.43 15.93 5.12
N GLU A 131 5.46 16.21 4.26
CA GLU A 131 5.03 17.58 4.02
C GLU A 131 3.76 17.95 4.76
N ALA A 132 2.80 17.03 4.94
CA ALA A 132 1.56 17.34 5.65
C ALA A 132 1.67 17.11 7.16
N PHE A 133 2.47 16.13 7.59
CA PHE A 133 2.57 15.75 9.01
C PHE A 133 3.94 16.03 9.64
N ASN A 134 4.90 16.55 8.86
CA ASN A 134 6.28 16.77 9.30
C ASN A 134 6.94 15.50 9.89
N GLU A 135 6.54 14.34 9.36
CA GLU A 135 7.04 13.02 9.74
C GLU A 135 7.90 12.49 8.61
N LYS A 136 9.14 12.07 8.90
CA LYS A 136 10.04 11.55 7.87
C LYS A 136 10.01 10.01 7.87
N PRO A 137 9.37 9.37 6.87
CA PRO A 137 9.41 7.92 6.79
C PRO A 137 10.84 7.45 6.55
N PRO A 138 11.28 6.36 7.19
CA PRO A 138 12.65 5.91 7.10
C PRO A 138 12.93 5.32 5.71
N ASN A 139 14.05 5.71 5.12
CA ASN A 139 14.48 5.19 3.82
C ASN A 139 15.22 3.85 3.98
N VAL A 140 14.47 2.79 4.25
CA VAL A 140 15.06 1.47 4.57
C VAL A 140 15.29 0.57 3.35
N GLY A 141 14.98 1.04 2.14
CA GLY A 141 15.08 0.23 0.92
C GLY A 141 14.33 -1.09 1.05
N TYR A 142 15.07 -2.21 1.11
CA TYR A 142 14.54 -3.57 1.25
C TYR A 142 14.55 -4.11 2.70
N LYS A 143 15.13 -3.39 3.66
CA LYS A 143 15.32 -3.87 5.04
C LYS A 143 14.07 -3.60 5.89
N ILE A 144 13.05 -4.43 5.72
CA ILE A 144 11.79 -4.36 6.49
C ILE A 144 11.98 -4.69 7.98
N ASP A 145 13.08 -5.33 8.33
CA ASP A 145 13.51 -5.67 9.68
C ASP A 145 14.35 -4.55 10.34
N ALA A 146 14.68 -3.50 9.61
CA ALA A 146 15.36 -2.34 10.18
C ALA A 146 14.50 -1.75 11.30
N LYS A 147 15.14 -1.50 12.45
CA LYS A 147 14.49 -0.97 13.65
C LYS A 147 13.68 0.29 13.34
N GLU A 148 14.27 1.22 12.59
CA GLU A 148 13.64 2.48 12.19
C GLU A 148 12.31 2.28 11.44
N TYR A 149 12.25 1.30 10.54
CA TYR A 149 11.01 0.99 9.81
C TYR A 149 9.95 0.35 10.71
N ARG A 150 10.36 -0.57 11.59
CA ARG A 150 9.44 -1.17 12.56
C ARG A 150 8.88 -0.13 13.52
N ASP A 151 9.73 0.74 14.04
CA ASP A 151 9.34 1.82 14.95
C ASP A 151 8.38 2.79 14.24
N PHE A 152 8.67 3.17 12.99
CA PHE A 152 7.78 4.02 12.20
C PHE A 152 6.41 3.37 11.97
N GLN A 153 6.37 2.10 11.53
CA GLN A 153 5.10 1.37 11.35
C GLN A 153 4.35 1.19 12.67
N GLY A 154 5.06 0.97 13.78
CA GLY A 154 4.47 0.91 15.13
C GLY A 154 3.81 2.23 15.52
N LYS A 155 4.52 3.35 15.35
CA LYS A 155 3.98 4.70 15.58
C LYS A 155 2.73 4.96 14.75
N LEU A 156 2.71 4.56 13.48
CA LEU A 156 1.53 4.69 12.62
C LEU A 156 0.33 3.89 13.15
N LYS A 157 0.56 2.69 13.70
CA LYS A 157 -0.49 1.85 14.30
C LYS A 157 -1.03 2.44 15.59
N GLU A 158 -0.16 2.92 16.48
CA GLU A 158 -0.55 3.56 17.75
C GLU A 158 -1.41 4.81 17.53
N ASN A 159 -1.14 5.58 16.48
CA ASN A 159 -1.89 6.79 16.13
C ASN A 159 -3.15 6.53 15.28
N SER A 160 -3.49 5.26 15.03
CA SER A 160 -4.74 4.90 14.35
C SER A 160 -5.88 4.79 15.37
N ALA A 161 -6.98 5.53 15.13
CA ALA A 161 -8.10 5.64 16.07
C ALA A 161 -8.78 4.30 16.45
N ASP A 162 -8.51 3.22 15.71
CA ASP A 162 -9.14 1.90 15.89
C ASP A 162 -8.13 0.75 16.02
N GLY A 163 -6.84 1.05 16.16
CA GLY A 163 -5.77 0.05 16.05
C GLY A 163 -5.65 -0.60 14.66
N ASN A 164 -6.43 -0.11 13.68
CA ASN A 164 -6.41 -0.54 12.30
C ASN A 164 -5.22 0.10 11.58
N THR A 165 -4.53 -0.67 10.75
CA THR A 165 -3.49 -0.12 9.88
C THR A 165 -4.03 1.07 9.10
N ILE A 166 -3.29 2.18 9.14
CA ILE A 166 -3.54 3.37 8.36
C ILE A 166 -3.91 2.99 6.92
N TYR A 167 -5.06 3.49 6.44
CA TYR A 167 -5.59 3.24 5.11
C TYR A 167 -4.63 3.80 4.04
N PHE A 168 -3.80 2.91 3.50
CA PHE A 168 -2.85 3.21 2.42
C PHE A 168 -3.50 3.94 1.26
N ASP A 169 -4.64 3.45 0.82
CA ASP A 169 -5.45 3.98 -0.26
C ASP A 169 -5.92 5.40 -0.01
N TYR A 170 -6.31 5.74 1.22
CA TYR A 170 -6.64 7.11 1.59
C TYR A 170 -5.43 8.03 1.38
N PHE A 171 -4.29 7.71 1.97
CA PHE A 171 -3.10 8.56 1.85
C PHE A 171 -2.51 8.59 0.43
N TRP A 172 -2.56 7.46 -0.27
CA TRP A 172 -2.17 7.38 -1.67
C TRP A 172 -3.06 8.27 -2.54
N PHE A 173 -4.38 8.22 -2.34
CA PHE A 173 -5.33 9.05 -3.08
C PHE A 173 -5.11 10.53 -2.80
N ILE A 174 -4.96 10.91 -1.52
CA ILE A 174 -4.62 12.29 -1.14
C ILE A 174 -3.33 12.73 -1.84
N GLY A 175 -2.27 11.93 -1.72
CA GLY A 175 -0.99 12.21 -2.36
C GLY A 175 -1.06 12.27 -3.89
N LYS A 176 -1.95 11.51 -4.53
CA LYS A 176 -2.07 11.44 -5.99
C LYS A 176 -2.94 12.55 -6.57
N VAL A 177 -4.04 12.90 -5.91
CA VAL A 177 -5.05 13.83 -6.43
C VAL A 177 -4.88 15.24 -5.88
N PHE A 178 -4.74 15.37 -4.56
CA PHE A 178 -4.74 16.67 -3.86
C PHE A 178 -3.33 17.18 -3.50
N HIS A 179 -2.33 16.29 -3.43
CA HIS A 179 -0.98 16.68 -3.03
C HIS A 179 0.04 16.39 -4.13
N THR A 180 -0.35 16.61 -5.39
CA THR A 180 0.57 16.50 -6.55
C THR A 180 1.21 17.86 -6.84
N LYS A 181 2.54 17.89 -6.92
CA LYS A 181 3.32 19.10 -7.23
C LYS A 181 2.93 19.65 -8.59
N ILE A 182 2.64 20.95 -8.66
CA ILE A 182 2.46 21.65 -9.94
C ILE A 182 3.86 22.01 -10.45
N ASN A 183 4.18 21.64 -11.70
CA ASN A 183 5.50 21.91 -12.27
C ASN A 183 5.70 23.42 -12.52
N PRO A 184 6.90 23.97 -12.27
CA PRO A 184 7.19 25.41 -12.27
C PRO A 184 7.23 26.08 -13.66
N GLY A 185 6.69 25.46 -14.70
CA GLY A 185 6.76 25.98 -16.08
C GLY A 185 5.77 27.12 -16.39
N ARG A 186 4.81 27.41 -15.51
CA ARG A 186 3.80 28.47 -15.69
C ARG A 186 3.33 28.96 -14.32
N ASN A 187 3.99 29.98 -13.74
CA ASN A 187 3.57 30.83 -12.60
C ASN A 187 2.90 30.19 -11.34
N ASN A 188 2.73 28.88 -11.26
CA ASN A 188 2.03 28.19 -10.18
C ASN A 188 3.07 27.44 -9.35
N LYS A 189 3.42 28.02 -8.20
CA LYS A 189 4.06 27.29 -7.10
C LYS A 189 2.93 26.64 -6.30
N GLY A 190 3.11 25.39 -5.85
CA GLY A 190 2.15 24.75 -4.93
C GLY A 190 1.67 23.35 -5.35
N TYR A 191 0.60 22.92 -4.70
CA TYR A 191 0.00 21.59 -4.80
C TYR A 191 -1.41 21.66 -5.37
N ARG A 192 -1.78 20.68 -6.19
CA ARG A 192 -3.06 20.65 -6.91
C ARG A 192 -4.24 20.44 -5.95
N LEU A 193 -5.26 21.32 -5.93
CA LEU A 193 -6.50 21.12 -5.15
C LEU A 193 -6.33 21.12 -3.61
N CYS A 194 -5.26 21.74 -3.10
CA CYS A 194 -5.00 21.86 -1.66
C CYS A 194 -6.17 22.44 -0.87
N SER A 195 -6.87 23.45 -1.41
CA SER A 195 -8.00 24.12 -0.76
C SER A 195 -9.18 23.20 -0.42
N MET A 196 -9.32 22.08 -1.14
CA MET A 196 -10.36 21.05 -0.96
C MET A 196 -9.80 19.70 -0.51
N CYS A 197 -8.55 19.66 -0.08
CA CYS A 197 -7.90 18.44 0.37
C CYS A 197 -8.52 17.93 1.68
N TRP A 198 -8.78 16.63 1.77
CA TRP A 198 -9.47 16.04 2.91
C TRP A 198 -8.63 15.92 4.19
N ILE A 199 -7.37 16.33 4.14
CA ILE A 199 -6.49 16.43 5.32
C ILE A 199 -6.11 17.88 5.63
N LYS A 200 -6.76 18.87 5.00
CA LYS A 200 -6.43 20.30 5.15
C LYS A 200 -6.40 20.73 6.62
N ASP A 201 -7.40 20.34 7.39
CA ASP A 201 -7.58 20.78 8.78
C ASP A 201 -6.54 20.20 9.76
N VAL A 202 -5.81 19.15 9.35
CA VAL A 202 -4.79 18.48 10.16
C VAL A 202 -3.39 18.59 9.54
N CYS A 203 -3.28 19.34 8.45
CA CYS A 203 -2.02 19.54 7.75
C CYS A 203 -1.19 20.64 8.42
N GLN A 204 0.10 20.38 8.62
CA GLN A 204 1.04 21.30 9.27
C GLN A 204 1.85 22.16 8.29
N SER A 205 1.77 21.90 6.99
CA SER A 205 2.30 22.85 6.01
C SER A 205 1.43 24.10 6.08
N ASN A 206 1.93 25.26 6.49
CA ASN A 206 1.14 26.50 6.48
C ASN A 206 1.33 27.32 5.19
N ASP A 207 2.44 27.09 4.46
CA ASP A 207 2.88 27.99 3.37
C ASP A 207 2.65 27.45 1.95
N LYS A 208 1.91 26.36 1.77
CA LYS A 208 1.76 25.67 0.48
C LYS A 208 0.33 25.60 -0.07
N TRP A 209 -0.62 26.32 0.56
CA TRP A 209 -2.06 26.13 0.37
C TRP A 209 -2.79 27.24 -0.37
N GLU A 210 -2.07 28.29 -0.78
CA GLU A 210 -2.57 29.38 -1.64
C GLU A 210 -2.08 29.24 -3.08
#